data_AF-A0A832ZK78-F1
#
_entry.id   AF-A0A832ZK78-F1
#
_cell.length_a   1.000
_cell.length_b   1.000
_cell.length_c   1.000
_cell.angle_alpha   90.00
_cell.angle_beta   90.00
_cell.angle_gamma   90.00
#
_symmetry.space_group_name_H-M   'P 1'
#
loop_
_entity.id
_entity.type
_entity.pdbx_description
1 polymer ?
#
loop_
_entity_poly.entity_id
_entity_poly.type
_entity_poly.pdbx_seq_one_letter_code
_entity_poly.pdbx_strand_id
1 'polypeptide(L)'
;MVTALEVPADLLIKRVAEELKKMPQVRPPVWAYYVRTGVHKERPPEDPDWWYYRAASLLRKLYKRGAPVGVERLRTAYGGRMNRGVAP
;
A
#
# COMPACT_ATOMS: atom_id res chain seq x y z
N MET A 1 -12.27 -4.07 -24.32
CA MET A 1 -12.35 -3.11 -23.19
C MET A 1 -11.12 -3.37 -22.33
N VAL A 2 -10.30 -2.36 -22.08
CA VAL A 2 -9.03 -2.56 -21.36
C VAL A 2 -9.30 -2.76 -19.87
N THR A 3 -8.72 -3.78 -19.27
CA THR A 3 -8.88 -4.06 -17.82
C THR A 3 -7.66 -3.63 -17.01
N ALA A 4 -7.83 -3.41 -15.70
CA ALA A 4 -6.73 -3.06 -14.80
C ALA A 4 -5.66 -4.16 -14.64
N LEU A 5 -5.90 -5.35 -15.20
CA LEU A 5 -4.95 -6.47 -15.21
C LEU A 5 -4.05 -6.47 -16.46
N GLU A 6 -4.46 -5.79 -17.53
CA GLU A 6 -3.74 -5.70 -18.81
C GLU A 6 -2.67 -4.61 -18.83
N VAL A 7 -2.67 -3.73 -17.82
CA VAL A 7 -1.69 -2.65 -17.66
C VAL A 7 -0.62 -3.07 -16.65
N PRO A 8 0.67 -2.73 -16.88
CA PRO A 8 1.73 -2.93 -15.89
C PRO A 8 1.33 -2.37 -14.53
N ALA A 9 1.54 -3.18 -13.48
CA ALA A 9 1.07 -2.87 -12.14
C ALA A 9 1.64 -1.55 -11.61
N ASP A 10 2.92 -1.31 -11.87
CA ASP A 10 3.65 -0.17 -11.33
C ASP A 10 3.16 1.15 -11.93
N LEU A 11 2.91 1.15 -13.25
CA LEU A 11 2.35 2.30 -13.95
C LEU A 11 0.93 2.62 -13.47
N LEU A 12 0.09 1.59 -13.35
CA LEU A 12 -1.27 1.76 -12.87
C LEU A 12 -1.29 2.30 -11.43
N ILE A 13 -0.48 1.72 -10.53
CA ILE A 13 -0.42 2.15 -9.12
C ILE A 13 0.06 3.60 -9.02
N LYS A 14 1.10 3.98 -9.78
CA LYS A 14 1.61 5.36 -9.80
C LYS A 14 0.53 6.35 -10.23
N ARG A 15 -0.16 6.05 -11.33
CA ARG A 15 -1.20 6.94 -11.85
C ARG A 15 -2.40 7.06 -10.91
N VAL A 16 -2.82 5.95 -10.30
CA VAL A 16 -3.90 5.95 -9.30
C VAL A 16 -3.47 6.74 -8.05
N ALA A 17 -2.23 6.61 -7.59
CA ALA A 17 -1.74 7.40 -6.46
C ALA A 17 -1.82 8.91 -6.74
N GLU A 18 -1.45 9.36 -7.94
CA GLU A 18 -1.58 10.76 -8.36
C GLU A 18 -3.04 11.26 -8.34
N GLU A 19 -4.00 10.43 -8.78
CA GLU A 19 -5.42 10.79 -8.72
C GLU A 19 -5.95 10.80 -7.28
N LEU A 20 -5.52 9.85 -6.43
CA LEU A 20 -5.91 9.81 -5.02
C LEU A 20 -5.41 11.03 -4.23
N LYS A 21 -4.28 11.62 -4.61
CA LYS A 21 -3.77 12.87 -4.00
C LYS A 21 -4.74 14.04 -4.15
N LYS A 22 -5.49 14.07 -5.26
CA LYS A 22 -6.46 15.14 -5.53
C LYS A 22 -7.72 15.00 -4.69
N MET A 23 -7.96 13.81 -4.11
CA MET A 23 -9.17 13.52 -3.33
C MET A 23 -8.97 13.86 -1.85
N PRO A 24 -9.76 14.81 -1.27
CA PRO A 24 -9.61 15.19 0.14
C PRO A 24 -9.92 14.04 1.12
N GLN A 25 -10.70 13.04 0.70
CA GLN A 25 -11.13 11.89 1.50
C GLN A 25 -10.00 10.91 1.79
N VAL A 26 -8.93 10.92 0.98
CA VAL A 26 -7.81 9.99 1.09
C VAL A 26 -6.57 10.69 1.67
N ARG A 27 -6.74 11.90 2.22
CA ARG A 27 -5.64 12.64 2.85
C ARG A 27 -4.95 11.80 3.94
N PRO A 28 -3.61 11.79 3.97
CA PRO A 28 -2.89 11.07 4.99
C PRO A 28 -3.21 11.64 6.37
N PRO A 29 -3.47 10.78 7.37
CA PRO A 29 -3.59 11.23 8.75
C PRO A 29 -2.23 11.72 9.26
N VAL A 30 -2.24 12.58 10.28
CA VAL A 30 -1.02 13.22 10.82
C VAL A 30 0.05 12.20 11.24
N TRP A 31 -0.35 11.04 11.78
CA TRP A 31 0.57 10.00 12.20
C TRP A 31 1.30 9.32 11.03
N ALA A 32 0.78 9.38 9.80
CA ALA A 32 1.35 8.67 8.65
C ALA A 32 2.79 9.11 8.32
N TYR A 33 3.17 10.33 8.71
CA TYR A 33 4.51 10.88 8.50
C TYR A 33 5.56 10.36 9.48
N TYR A 34 5.14 9.78 10.61
CA TYR A 34 6.05 9.41 11.71
C TYR A 34 6.16 7.90 11.92
N VAL A 35 5.23 7.12 11.36
CA VAL A 35 5.16 5.69 11.61
C VAL A 35 5.96 4.87 10.61
N ARG A 36 6.36 3.69 11.05
CA ARG A 36 6.81 2.60 10.18
C ARG A 36 5.60 1.86 9.64
N THR A 37 5.67 1.35 8.42
CA THR A 37 4.53 0.64 7.78
C THR A 37 4.23 -0.73 8.39
N GLY A 38 5.12 -1.26 9.23
CA GLY A 38 4.94 -2.53 9.92
C GLY A 38 6.10 -2.82 10.88
N VAL A 39 5.88 -3.76 11.80
CA VAL A 39 6.86 -4.12 12.85
C VAL A 39 8.19 -4.65 12.31
N HIS A 40 8.17 -5.22 11.10
CA HIS A 40 9.34 -5.77 10.42
C HIS A 40 10.21 -4.72 9.72
N LYS A 41 9.77 -3.45 9.67
CA LYS A 41 10.54 -2.35 9.09
C LYS A 41 11.32 -1.63 10.18
N GLU A 42 12.54 -1.20 9.87
CA GLU A 42 13.39 -0.46 10.82
C GLU A 42 13.18 1.05 10.73
N ARG A 43 12.90 1.57 9.53
CA ARG A 43 12.74 3.00 9.25
C ARG A 43 11.36 3.31 8.65
N PRO A 44 10.85 4.55 8.82
CA PRO A 44 9.69 5.03 8.06
C PRO A 44 9.96 5.02 6.55
N PRO A 45 8.90 5.02 5.72
CA PRO A 45 9.05 5.20 4.27
C PRO A 45 9.75 6.52 3.95
N GLU A 46 10.68 6.48 2.99
CA GLU A 46 11.38 7.67 2.49
C GLU A 46 10.49 8.54 1.61
N ASP A 47 9.57 7.91 0.87
CA ASP A 47 8.61 8.61 0.04
C ASP A 47 7.50 9.24 0.91
N PRO A 48 7.35 10.58 0.94
CA PRO A 48 6.30 11.24 1.72
C PRO A 48 4.89 10.90 1.22
N ASP A 49 4.76 10.45 -0.03
CA ASP A 49 3.51 10.07 -0.67
C ASP A 49 3.17 8.58 -0.53
N TRP A 50 3.91 7.84 0.32
CA TRP A 50 3.74 6.40 0.51
C TRP A 50 2.29 6.00 0.83
N TRP A 51 1.54 6.87 1.52
CA TRP A 51 0.14 6.66 1.87
C TRP A 51 -0.73 6.43 0.62
N TYR A 52 -0.53 7.27 -0.40
CA TYR A 52 -1.27 7.19 -1.66
C TYR A 52 -0.87 5.96 -2.48
N TYR A 53 0.42 5.62 -2.50
CA TYR A 53 0.88 4.37 -3.10
C TYR A 53 0.29 3.14 -2.40
N ARG A 54 0.17 3.17 -1.06
CA ARG A 54 -0.44 2.08 -0.30
C ARG A 54 -1.92 1.94 -0.62
N ALA A 55 -2.65 3.05 -0.69
CA ALA A 55 -4.07 3.09 -1.06
C ALA A 55 -4.30 2.58 -2.50
N ALA A 56 -3.51 3.05 -3.47
CA ALA A 56 -3.57 2.58 -4.86
C ALA A 56 -3.30 1.06 -4.97
N SER A 57 -2.30 0.57 -4.24
CA SER A 57 -1.98 -0.86 -4.16
C SER A 57 -3.12 -1.69 -3.56
N LEU A 58 -3.79 -1.17 -2.52
CA LEU A 58 -4.98 -1.78 -1.92
C LEU A 58 -6.12 -1.93 -2.91
N LEU A 59 -6.46 -0.84 -3.62
CA LEU A 59 -7.52 -0.85 -4.64
C LEU A 59 -7.24 -1.89 -5.73
N ARG A 60 -6.00 -1.95 -6.23
CA ARG A 60 -5.61 -2.95 -7.22
C ARG A 60 -5.73 -4.38 -6.69
N LYS A 61 -5.33 -4.64 -5.44
CA LYS A 61 -5.45 -5.99 -4.83
C LYS A 61 -6.92 -6.40 -4.67
N LEU A 62 -7.79 -5.48 -4.25
CA LEU A 62 -9.23 -5.73 -4.15
C LEU A 62 -9.83 -6.02 -5.53
N TYR A 63 -9.50 -5.20 -6.53
CA TYR A 63 -9.94 -5.42 -7.91
C TYR A 63 -9.49 -6.78 -8.45
N LYS A 64 -8.20 -7.11 -8.30
CA LYS A 64 -7.64 -8.40 -8.75
C LYS A 64 -8.27 -9.60 -8.04
N ARG A 65 -8.64 -9.47 -6.77
CA ARG A 65 -9.25 -10.57 -6.01
C ARG A 65 -10.69 -10.83 -6.40
N GLY A 66 -11.44 -9.79 -6.80
CA GLY A 66 -12.85 -9.91 -7.19
C GLY A 66 -13.82 -10.27 -6.05
N ALA A 67 -13.34 -10.29 -4.80
CA ALA A 67 -14.11 -10.63 -3.61
C ALA A 67 -13.67 -9.79 -2.42
N PRO A 68 -14.53 -9.59 -1.40
CA PRO A 68 -14.16 -8.89 -0.18
C PRO A 68 -12.91 -9.49 0.49
N VAL A 69 -11.97 -8.62 0.90
CA VAL A 69 -10.76 -9.03 1.61
C VAL A 69 -10.74 -8.36 2.98
N GLY A 70 -10.67 -9.18 4.02
CA GLY A 70 -10.56 -8.70 5.40
C GLY A 70 -9.21 -8.03 5.68
N VAL A 71 -9.20 -7.13 6.66
CA VAL A 71 -8.00 -6.39 7.11
C VAL A 71 -6.88 -7.34 7.53
N GLU A 72 -7.20 -8.47 8.16
CA GLU A 72 -6.23 -9.49 8.59
C GLU A 72 -5.42 -10.04 7.41
N ARG A 73 -6.09 -10.37 6.29
CA ARG A 73 -5.42 -10.88 5.09
C ARG A 73 -4.54 -9.82 4.45
N LEU A 74 -4.98 -8.56 4.47
CA LEU A 74 -4.20 -7.44 3.96
C LEU A 74 -2.95 -7.18 4.82
N ARG A 75 -3.06 -7.30 6.16
CA ARG A 75 -1.93 -7.22 7.08
C ARG A 75 -0.87 -8.26 6.74
N THR A 76 -1.26 -9.51 6.48
CA THR A 76 -0.33 -10.57 6.05
C THR A 76 0.27 -10.26 4.67
N ALA A 77 -0.55 -9.79 3.72
CA ALA A 77 -0.12 -9.51 2.35
C ALA A 77 0.83 -8.30 2.21
N TYR A 78 0.89 -7.41 3.21
CA TYR A 78 1.85 -6.32 3.33
C TYR A 78 2.86 -6.54 4.46
N GLY A 79 2.79 -7.70 5.12
CA GLY A 79 3.80 -8.15 6.05
C GLY A 79 5.10 -8.51 5.34
N GLY A 80 6.11 -8.81 6.14
CA GLY A 80 7.43 -9.19 5.64
C GLY A 80 8.18 -9.95 6.71
N ARG A 81 9.32 -10.52 6.31
CA ARG A 81 10.25 -11.15 7.25
C ARG A 81 10.85 -10.06 8.15
N MET A 82 10.89 -10.34 9.45
CA MET A 82 11.53 -9.49 10.44
C MET A 82 12.89 -10.08 10.78
N ASN A 83 13.93 -9.27 10.73
CA ASN A 83 15.24 -9.65 11.25
C ASN A 83 15.18 -9.63 12.78
N ARG A 84 15.44 -10.76 13.45
CA ARG A 84 15.45 -10.89 14.92
C ARG A 84 16.87 -10.89 15.48
N GLY A 85 17.82 -10.33 14.73
CA GLY A 85 19.23 -10.26 15.10
C GLY A 85 19.89 -11.62 14.95
N VAL A 86 20.28 -12.22 16.07
CA VAL A 86 20.95 -13.53 16.10
C VAL A 86 19.98 -14.71 16.07
N ALA A 87 18.68 -14.46 16.23
CA ALA A 87 17.63 -15.48 16.19
C ALA A 87 16.96 -15.55 14.81
N PRO A 88 16.49 -16.75 14.38
CA PRO A 88 15.68 -16.90 13.18
C PRO A 88 14.29 -16.24 13.29
#